data_AF-A0A0S3SIK5-F1
#
_entry.id   AF-A0A0S3SIK5-F1
#
_cell.length_a   1.000
_cell.length_b   1.000
_cell.length_c   1.000
_cell.angle_alpha   90.00
_cell.angle_beta   90.00
_cell.angle_gamma   90.00
#
_symmetry.space_group_name_H-M   'P 1'
#
loop_
_entity.id
_entity.type
_entity.pdbx_description
1 polymer ?
#
loop_
_entity_poly.entity_id
_entity_poly.type
_entity_poly.pdbx_seq_one_letter_code
_entity_poly.pdbx_strand_id
1 'polypeptide(L)'
;MSPELDKLFVRAIKCVFLGYSRLQKGYRCYSPETKKYYMSANVTFFEQTPFFSPSIQDVHILQQVLPLPVVESNISNVNVNPSHAQGP
;
A
#
# COMPACT_ATOMS: atom_id res chain seq x y z
N MET A 1 19.61 20.70 -8.52
CA MET A 1 20.08 19.45 -7.90
C MET A 1 19.13 18.35 -8.36
N SER A 2 19.52 17.57 -9.36
CA SER A 2 18.77 16.37 -9.73
C SER A 2 19.34 15.27 -8.85
N PRO A 3 18.66 14.87 -7.77
CA PRO A 3 19.21 13.83 -6.92
C PRO A 3 19.06 12.55 -7.73
N GLU A 4 20.20 12.10 -8.23
CA GLU A 4 20.54 10.70 -8.46
C GLU A 4 19.47 9.82 -7.80
N LEU A 5 18.60 9.20 -8.61
CA LEU A 5 17.70 8.17 -8.12
C LEU A 5 18.61 7.17 -7.42
N ASP A 6 18.59 7.23 -6.09
CA ASP A 6 19.58 6.65 -5.21
C ASP A 6 19.83 5.21 -5.67
N LYS A 7 21.08 4.79 -5.87
CA LYS A 7 21.39 3.45 -6.43
C LYS A 7 20.70 2.33 -5.63
N LEU A 8 20.38 2.62 -4.38
CA LEU A 8 19.58 1.82 -3.47
C LEU A 8 18.10 1.73 -3.88
N PHE A 9 17.49 2.84 -4.30
CA PHE A 9 16.10 2.90 -4.75
C PHE A 9 15.86 2.07 -6.02
N VAL A 10 16.82 2.05 -6.95
CA VAL A 10 16.75 1.21 -8.17
C VAL A 10 16.63 -0.29 -7.83
N ARG A 11 17.07 -0.69 -6.64
CA ARG A 11 17.02 -2.08 -6.14
C ARG A 11 16.03 -2.26 -4.98
N ALA A 12 15.25 -1.24 -4.64
CA ALA A 12 14.30 -1.30 -3.54
C ALA A 12 13.09 -2.15 -3.95
N ILE A 13 12.66 -3.02 -3.03
CA ILE A 13 11.46 -3.85 -3.19
C ILE A 13 10.37 -3.25 -2.31
N LYS A 14 9.19 -2.96 -2.89
CA LYS A 14 8.02 -2.54 -2.11
C LYS A 14 7.59 -3.68 -1.19
N CYS A 15 7.55 -3.44 0.12
CA CYS A 15 7.17 -4.44 1.11
C CYS A 15 6.41 -3.84 2.30
N VAL A 16 5.65 -4.68 2.99
CA VAL A 16 4.94 -4.36 4.23
C VAL A 16 5.90 -4.53 5.40
N PHE A 17 6.01 -3.51 6.24
CA PHE A 17 6.78 -3.58 7.48
C PHE A 17 6.07 -4.47 8.52
N LEU A 18 6.79 -5.42 9.10
CA LEU A 18 6.28 -6.38 10.09
C LEU A 18 6.91 -6.22 11.48
N GLY A 19 7.90 -5.36 11.64
CA GLY A 19 8.62 -5.17 12.89
C GLY A 19 10.13 -5.40 12.78
N TYR A 20 10.79 -5.48 13.93
CA TYR A 20 12.22 -5.67 14.03
C TYR A 20 12.59 -7.16 14.09
N SER A 21 13.73 -7.52 13.52
CA SER A 21 14.30 -8.85 13.76
C SER A 21 14.83 -8.97 15.18
N ARG A 22 14.55 -10.11 15.81
CA ARG A 22 15.04 -10.45 17.15
C ARG A 22 16.47 -11.00 17.13
N LEU A 23 16.92 -11.50 15.98
CA LEU A 23 18.17 -12.28 15.86
C LEU A 23 19.32 -11.47 15.22
N GLN A 24 18.98 -10.50 14.38
CA GLN A 24 19.97 -9.70 13.65
C GLN A 24 19.46 -8.27 13.48
N LYS A 25 20.37 -7.31 13.31
CA LYS A 25 19.99 -5.91 13.11
C LYS A 25 19.31 -5.74 11.75
N GLY A 26 18.03 -5.38 11.77
CA GLY A 26 17.26 -5.09 10.55
C GLY A 26 15.75 -5.20 10.75
N TYR A 27 15.03 -4.64 9.79
CA TYR A 27 13.57 -4.65 9.71
C TYR A 27 13.08 -5.87 8.95
N ARG A 28 12.07 -6.55 9.49
CA ARG A 28 11.32 -7.62 8.82
C ARG A 28 10.28 -6.99 7.93
N CYS A 29 10.36 -7.31 6.65
CA CYS A 29 9.37 -6.87 5.68
C CYS A 29 8.89 -8.06 4.87
N TYR A 30 7.65 -8.00 4.40
CA TYR A 30 7.06 -9.00 3.52
C TYR A 30 6.65 -8.36 2.21
N SER A 31 7.03 -8.96 1.08
CA SER A 31 6.56 -8.54 -0.24
C SER A 31 5.47 -9.50 -0.71
N PRO A 32 4.21 -9.04 -0.81
CA PRO A 32 3.12 -9.87 -1.34
C PRO A 32 3.33 -10.29 -2.81
N GLU A 33 4.03 -9.47 -3.59
CA GLU A 33 4.32 -9.73 -5.01
C GLU A 33 5.25 -10.94 -5.17
N THR A 34 6.36 -10.97 -4.44
CA THR A 34 7.33 -12.07 -4.51
C THR A 34 7.03 -13.20 -3.53
N LYS A 35 6.07 -13.00 -2.62
CA LYS A 35 5.71 -13.91 -1.51
C LYS A 35 6.91 -14.27 -0.62
N LYS A 36 7.80 -13.31 -0.39
CA LYS A 36 9.05 -13.51 0.36
C LYS A 36 9.17 -12.54 1.53
N TYR A 37 9.84 -13.02 2.56
CA TYR A 37 10.31 -12.22 3.67
C TYR A 37 11.70 -11.67 3.38
N TYR A 38 11.90 -10.40 3.70
CA TYR A 38 13.16 -9.69 3.54
C TYR A 38 13.62 -9.13 4.88
N MET A 39 14.94 -9.09 5.03
CA MET A 39 15.62 -8.44 6.14
C MET A 39 16.48 -7.33 5.57
N SER A 40 16.16 -6.07 5.91
CA SER A 40 16.92 -4.91 5.45
C SER A 40 17.17 -3.94 6.60
N ALA A 41 18.37 -3.34 6.64
CA ALA A 41 18.67 -2.23 7.53
C ALA A 41 18.27 -0.87 6.92
N ASN A 42 18.16 -0.80 5.59
CA ASN A 42 17.81 0.40 4.85
C ASN A 42 16.38 0.24 4.30
N VAL A 43 15.43 0.94 4.94
CA VAL A 43 14.01 0.94 4.58
C VAL A 43 13.53 2.39 4.57
N THR A 44 12.76 2.74 3.54
CA THR A 44 12.04 4.02 3.45
C THR A 44 10.57 3.76 3.75
N PHE A 45 10.01 4.49 4.73
CA PHE A 45 8.62 4.34 5.14
C PHE A 45 7.72 5.29 4.36
N PHE A 46 6.62 4.74 3.84
CA PHE A 46 5.55 5.49 3.17
C PHE A 46 4.28 5.43 4.03
N GLU A 47 4.30 6.06 5.20
CA GLU A 47 3.23 5.94 6.21
C GLU A 47 1.88 6.50 5.74
N GLN A 48 1.90 7.47 4.82
CA GLN A 48 0.69 8.11 4.29
C GLN A 48 0.11 7.37 3.08
N THR A 49 0.75 6.32 2.60
CA THR A 49 0.31 5.57 1.42
C THR A 49 0.07 4.11 1.81
N PRO A 50 -1.20 3.67 1.86
CA PRO A 50 -1.48 2.29 2.23
C PRO A 50 -0.84 1.33 1.21
N PHE A 51 -0.33 0.20 1.71
CA PHE A 51 0.30 -0.81 0.85
C PHE A 51 -0.74 -1.52 -0.03
N PHE A 52 -1.87 -1.87 0.57
CA PHE A 52 -3.02 -2.47 -0.09
C PHE A 52 -4.09 -1.40 -0.33
N SER A 53 -4.82 -1.50 -1.44
CA SER A 53 -5.99 -0.67 -1.66
C SER A 53 -7.06 -1.05 -0.64
N PRO A 54 -7.43 -0.16 0.30
CA PRO A 54 -8.50 -0.45 1.24
C PRO A 54 -9.84 -0.51 0.50
N SER A 55 -10.73 -1.40 0.93
CA SER A 55 -12.13 -1.33 0.53
C SER A 55 -12.83 -0.15 1.22
N ILE A 56 -14.03 0.21 0.77
CA ILE A 56 -14.84 1.28 1.40
C ILE A 56 -15.09 0.95 2.89
N GLN A 57 -15.37 -0.31 3.22
CA GLN A 57 -15.52 -0.76 4.60
C GLN A 57 -14.22 -0.58 5.39
N ASP A 58 -13.07 -0.93 4.82
CA ASP A 58 -11.78 -0.79 5.49
C ASP A 58 -11.45 0.67 5.77
N VAL A 59 -11.72 1.58 4.82
CA VAL A 59 -11.54 3.02 5.02
C VAL A 59 -12.38 3.50 6.21
N HIS A 60 -13.65 3.10 6.28
CA HIS A 60 -14.54 3.49 7.38
C HIS A 60 -14.05 2.94 8.72
N ILE A 61 -13.47 1.74 8.78
CA ILE A 61 -12.89 1.17 10.00
C ILE A 61 -11.59 1.86 10.39
N LEU A 62 -10.69 2.12 9.44
CA LEU A 62 -9.39 2.74 9.73
C LEU A 62 -9.54 4.18 10.23
N GLN A 63 -10.54 4.93 9.73
CA GLN A 63 -10.89 6.26 10.26
C GLN A 63 -11.27 6.24 11.75
N GLN A 64 -11.76 5.11 12.27
CA GLN A 64 -12.17 4.98 13.68
C GLN A 64 -11.00 4.61 14.61
N VAL A 65 -9.89 4.08 14.06
CA VAL A 65 -8.80 3.48 14.85
C VAL A 65 -7.50 4.28 14.77
N LEU A 66 -7.29 5.06 13.70
CA LEU A 66 -6.10 5.89 13.51
C LEU A 66 -6.50 7.33 13.14
N PRO A 67 -5.94 8.37 13.79
CA PRO A 67 -6.10 9.75 13.36
C PRO A 67 -5.18 10.01 12.15
N LEU A 68 -5.51 9.45 10.98
CA LEU A 68 -4.83 9.73 9.72
C LEU A 68 -5.75 10.54 8.79
N PRO A 69 -5.23 11.55 8.06
CA PRO A 69 -6.03 12.30 7.10
C PRO A 69 -6.46 11.39 5.95
N VAL A 70 -7.75 11.41 5.62
CA VAL A 70 -8.33 10.63 4.53
C VAL A 70 -7.76 11.12 3.21
N VAL A 71 -6.97 10.28 2.53
CA VAL A 71 -6.71 10.45 1.10
C VAL A 71 -7.94 9.91 0.38
N GLU A 72 -8.80 10.82 -0.09
CA GLU A 72 -9.89 10.49 -1.00
C GLU A 72 -9.28 9.99 -2.32
N SER A 73 -9.21 8.68 -2.49
CA SER A 73 -8.99 8.09 -3.80
C SER A 73 -10.24 8.35 -4.64
N ASN A 74 -10.16 9.27 -5.60
CA ASN A 74 -11.22 9.62 -6.54
C ASN A 74 -11.83 8.35 -7.17
N ILE A 75 -13.03 7.98 -6.70
CA ILE A 75 -13.79 6.85 -7.23
C ILE A 75 -14.42 7.31 -8.56
N SER A 76 -13.83 6.95 -9.69
CA SER A 76 -14.56 6.97 -10.96
C SER A 76 -15.53 5.78 -10.96
N ASN A 77 -16.75 6.01 -10.48
CA ASN A 77 -17.89 5.11 -10.68
C ASN A 77 -18.21 5.05 -12.19
N VAL A 78 -17.63 4.09 -12.91
CA VAL A 78 -18.23 3.66 -14.19
C VAL A 78 -19.12 2.46 -13.87
N ASN A 79 -20.31 2.75 -13.38
CA ASN A 79 -21.40 1.78 -13.37
C ASN A 79 -22.02 1.75 -14.78
N VAL A 80 -21.56 0.85 -15.65
CA VAL A 80 -22.32 0.49 -16.86
C VAL A 80 -23.46 -0.42 -16.41
N ASN A 81 -24.63 0.16 -16.17
CA ASN A 81 -25.86 -0.59 -15.91
C ASN A 81 -26.20 -1.47 -17.14
N PRO A 82 -26.45 -2.78 -16.98
CA PRO A 82 -27.06 -3.59 -18.03
C PRO A 82 -28.59 -3.42 -18.04
N SER A 83 -29.13 -3.47 -19.26
CA SER A 83 -30.50 -3.82 -19.66
C SER A 83 -31.67 -2.89 -19.28
N HIS A 84 -32.25 -2.23 -20.28
CA HIS A 84 -33.70 -2.07 -20.45
C HIS A 84 -34.04 -2.06 -21.95
N ALA A 85 -34.64 -3.15 -22.44
CA ALA A 85 -35.52 -3.13 -23.61
C ALA A 85 -36.47 -4.32 -23.50
N GLN A 86 -37.64 -4.07 -22.94
CA GLN A 86 -38.81 -4.93 -23.07
C GLN A 86 -39.64 -4.36 -24.23
N GLY A 87 -40.10 -5.22 -25.13
CA GLY A 87 -40.89 -4.87 -26.31
C GLY A 87 -42.20 -4.13 -26.01
N PRO A 88 -42.92 -3.70 -27.05
CA PRO A 88 -43.72 -4.64 -27.85
C PRO A 88 -43.17 -4.94 -29.24
#